data_AF-Q652S8-F1
#
_entry.id   AF-Q652S8-F1
#
_cell.length_a   1.000
_cell.length_b   1.000
_cell.length_c   1.000
_cell.angle_alpha   90.00
_cell.angle_beta   90.00
_cell.angle_gamma   90.00
#
_symmetry.space_group_name_H-M   'P 1'
#
loop_
_entity.id
_entity.type
_entity.pdbx_description
1 polymer ?
#
loop_
_entity_poly.entity_id
_entity_poly.type
_entity_poly.pdbx_seq_one_letter_code
_entity_poly.pdbx_strand_id
1 'polypeptide(L)'
;MAMMEPSSSSSSSTASAVTPSSAPPSGRCCVVLRIKLPAAWTPEEDAALERLAVENGSRHWRRVAAQMPRKRSPVQCRDRWRDHLARDVFHRPYTAADDDELTRLVLRPGGGGDRWKDISRAVHGRSSRSVKRRWMEIGTSDELLRKLAPPVIDAVSGHGGGRRRLMRPNQAFGWRRC
;
A
#
# COMPACT_ATOMS: atom_id res chain seq x y z
N MET A 1 -8.51 -68.28 -46.55
CA MET A 1 -8.74 -68.40 -45.10
C MET A 1 -9.07 -67.00 -44.60
N ALA A 2 -10.35 -66.64 -44.50
CA ALA A 2 -11.27 -66.97 -43.39
C ALA A 2 -10.95 -66.07 -42.18
N MET A 3 -11.57 -64.89 -42.08
CA MET A 3 -12.66 -64.49 -41.15
C MET A 3 -12.08 -63.30 -40.34
N MET A 4 -12.74 -62.24 -39.85
CA MET A 4 -14.13 -61.96 -39.49
C MET A 4 -14.17 -60.44 -39.19
N GLU A 5 -15.15 -59.70 -39.71
CA GLU A 5 -15.68 -58.47 -39.08
C GLU A 5 -17.04 -58.85 -38.46
N PRO A 6 -17.51 -58.20 -37.38
CA PRO A 6 -18.66 -57.30 -37.60
C PRO A 6 -18.84 -56.12 -36.62
N SER A 7 -19.21 -54.97 -37.19
CA SER A 7 -20.44 -54.18 -36.98
C SER A 7 -21.12 -54.11 -35.59
N SER A 8 -21.32 -52.88 -35.08
CA SER A 8 -22.46 -52.44 -34.22
C SER A 8 -22.47 -50.89 -34.17
N SER A 9 -23.26 -50.22 -35.01
CA SER A 9 -24.62 -49.70 -34.74
C SER A 9 -24.67 -48.26 -34.18
N SER A 10 -25.15 -47.37 -35.03
CA SER A 10 -25.54 -45.97 -34.84
C SER A 10 -26.83 -45.80 -34.03
N SER A 11 -26.92 -44.72 -33.25
CA SER A 11 -28.20 -44.02 -33.01
C SER A 11 -28.00 -42.58 -32.52
N SER A 12 -28.43 -41.65 -33.36
CA SER A 12 -28.62 -40.23 -33.11
C SER A 12 -29.88 -39.98 -32.29
N SER A 13 -29.79 -39.18 -31.22
CA SER A 13 -30.96 -38.61 -30.53
C SER A 13 -30.76 -37.12 -30.28
N THR A 14 -31.66 -36.37 -30.88
CA THR A 14 -31.88 -34.92 -30.81
C THR A 14 -32.56 -34.49 -29.50
N ALA A 15 -32.56 -33.17 -29.30
CA ALA A 15 -33.44 -32.37 -28.42
C ALA A 15 -32.93 -32.10 -26.99
N SER A 16 -32.44 -30.88 -26.76
CA SER A 16 -33.33 -29.76 -26.41
C SER A 16 -32.50 -28.49 -26.21
N ALA A 17 -32.86 -27.47 -26.97
CA ALA A 17 -32.34 -26.12 -26.85
C ALA A 17 -32.71 -25.53 -25.49
N VAL A 18 -31.71 -25.12 -24.71
CA VAL A 18 -31.89 -24.15 -23.63
C VAL A 18 -31.43 -22.79 -24.15
N THR A 19 -32.39 -21.89 -24.21
CA THR A 19 -32.26 -20.49 -24.63
C THR A 19 -31.18 -19.72 -23.86
N PRO A 20 -30.40 -18.86 -24.52
CA PRO A 20 -29.32 -18.11 -23.91
C PRO A 20 -29.88 -16.93 -23.10
N SER A 21 -29.65 -16.92 -21.79
CA SER A 21 -29.85 -15.71 -20.98
C SER A 21 -28.69 -14.75 -21.27
N SER A 22 -28.90 -13.91 -22.27
CA SER A 22 -28.08 -12.74 -22.61
C SER A 22 -28.17 -11.74 -21.45
N ALA A 23 -27.43 -11.98 -20.37
CA ALA A 23 -27.13 -10.95 -19.41
C ALA A 23 -26.31 -9.85 -20.13
N PRO A 24 -26.74 -8.58 -20.12
CA PRO A 24 -25.94 -7.51 -20.70
C PRO A 24 -24.58 -7.52 -19.99
N PRO A 25 -23.45 -7.31 -20.69
CA PRO A 25 -22.23 -6.95 -19.98
C PRO A 25 -22.59 -5.67 -19.22
N SER A 26 -22.68 -5.77 -17.90
CA SER A 26 -22.79 -4.62 -17.01
C SER A 26 -21.57 -3.76 -17.27
N GLY A 27 -21.69 -2.91 -18.28
CA GLY A 27 -20.69 -1.96 -18.71
C GLY A 27 -20.42 -1.12 -17.50
N ARG A 28 -19.24 -1.32 -16.91
CA ARG A 28 -18.74 -0.41 -15.90
C ARG A 28 -18.67 0.94 -16.60
N CYS A 29 -19.67 1.77 -16.34
CA CYS A 29 -19.68 3.16 -16.76
C CYS A 29 -18.50 3.79 -16.02
N CYS A 30 -17.34 3.83 -16.69
CA CYS A 30 -16.14 4.43 -16.13
C CYS A 30 -16.41 5.93 -16.04
N VAL A 31 -16.79 6.39 -14.84
CA VAL A 31 -16.91 7.82 -14.57
C VAL A 31 -15.49 8.39 -14.63
N VAL A 32 -15.15 9.02 -15.75
CA VAL A 32 -13.87 9.72 -15.91
C VAL A 32 -13.95 11.00 -15.08
N LEU A 33 -13.49 10.92 -13.83
CA LEU A 33 -13.34 12.09 -12.99
C LEU A 33 -12.13 12.91 -13.44
N ARG A 34 -12.36 14.13 -13.92
CA ARG A 34 -11.28 15.12 -14.16
C ARG A 34 -10.89 15.77 -12.83
N ILE A 35 -10.07 15.07 -12.05
CA ILE A 35 -9.55 15.60 -10.78
C ILE A 35 -8.38 16.55 -11.09
N LYS A 36 -8.49 17.82 -10.69
CA LYS A 36 -7.36 18.77 -10.73
C LYS A 36 -6.35 18.35 -9.65
N LEU A 37 -5.17 17.92 -10.08
CA LEU A 37 -4.08 17.61 -9.16
C LEU A 37 -3.59 18.89 -8.45
N PRO A 38 -3.25 18.81 -7.15
CA PRO A 38 -2.67 19.95 -6.45
C PRO A 38 -1.36 20.37 -7.12
N ALA A 39 -1.12 21.67 -7.22
CA ALA A 39 0.10 22.21 -7.81
C ALA A 39 1.33 21.67 -7.06
N ALA A 40 2.35 21.24 -7.82
CA ALA A 40 3.65 20.87 -7.27
C ALA A 40 4.25 22.03 -6.48
N TRP A 41 4.98 21.72 -5.40
CA TRP A 41 5.72 22.72 -4.64
C TRP A 41 6.96 23.11 -5.42
N THR A 42 7.13 24.41 -5.63
CA THR A 42 8.33 24.99 -6.25
C THR A 42 9.39 25.28 -5.18
N PRO A 43 10.69 25.26 -5.52
CA PRO A 43 11.74 25.57 -4.56
C PRO A 43 11.60 27.00 -4.00
N GLU A 44 11.08 27.94 -4.78
CA GLU A 44 10.79 29.31 -4.32
C GLU A 44 9.66 29.33 -3.27
N GLU A 45 8.63 28.51 -3.44
CA GLU A 45 7.58 28.34 -2.44
C GLU A 45 8.11 27.67 -1.17
N ASP A 46 8.96 26.66 -1.30
CA ASP A 46 9.55 26.00 -0.13
C ASP A 46 10.43 26.97 0.66
N ALA A 47 11.26 27.77 0.00
CA ALA A 47 12.08 28.80 0.64
C ALA A 47 11.22 29.88 1.34
N ALA A 48 10.12 30.31 0.71
CA ALA A 48 9.18 31.24 1.32
C ALA A 48 8.49 30.62 2.53
N LEU A 49 8.03 29.37 2.41
CA LEU A 49 7.37 28.64 3.48
C LEU A 49 8.31 28.42 4.67
N GLU A 50 9.58 28.08 4.42
CA GLU A 50 10.57 27.91 5.47
C GLU A 50 10.80 29.19 6.25
N ARG A 51 11.06 30.30 5.56
CA ARG A 51 11.23 31.62 6.20
C ARG A 51 10.01 31.99 7.04
N LEU A 52 8.82 31.88 6.47
CA LEU A 52 7.56 32.23 7.15
C LEU A 52 7.26 31.31 8.32
N ALA A 53 7.57 30.02 8.22
CA ALA A 53 7.37 29.06 9.30
C ALA A 53 8.31 29.34 10.47
N VAL A 54 9.57 29.71 10.21
CA VAL A 54 10.53 30.12 11.24
C VAL A 54 10.07 31.41 11.93
N GLU A 55 9.71 32.44 11.15
CA GLU A 55 9.26 33.74 11.67
C GLU A 55 7.99 33.62 12.54
N ASN A 56 7.04 32.78 12.13
CA ASN A 56 5.77 32.58 12.85
C ASN A 56 5.82 31.46 13.91
N GLY A 57 6.99 30.88 14.16
CA GLY A 57 7.20 29.80 15.13
C GLY A 57 6.46 28.49 14.83
N SER A 58 6.17 28.20 13.55
CA SER A 58 5.50 26.98 13.08
C SER A 58 4.11 26.69 13.70
N ARG A 59 3.45 27.72 14.22
CA ARG A 59 2.13 27.60 14.89
C ARG A 59 1.00 28.26 14.10
N HIS A 60 1.27 29.39 13.46
CA HIS A 60 0.25 30.26 12.86
C HIS A 60 0.07 30.03 11.36
N TRP A 61 -0.29 28.82 10.95
CA TRP A 61 -0.38 28.41 9.54
C TRP A 61 -1.34 29.25 8.68
N ARG A 62 -2.35 29.88 9.29
CA ARG A 62 -3.24 30.81 8.58
C ARG A 62 -2.51 32.08 8.13
N ARG A 63 -1.62 32.62 8.98
CA ARG A 63 -0.79 33.80 8.66
C ARG A 63 0.27 33.44 7.62
N VAL A 64 0.91 32.28 7.78
CA VAL A 64 1.86 31.74 6.81
C VAL A 64 1.22 31.62 5.43
N ALA A 65 0.07 30.95 5.34
CA ALA A 65 -0.65 30.77 4.08
C ALA A 65 -1.06 32.09 3.41
N ALA A 66 -1.41 33.12 4.18
CA ALA A 66 -1.78 34.42 3.65
C ALA A 66 -0.60 35.16 2.99
N GLN A 67 0.63 34.88 3.43
CA GLN A 67 1.86 35.48 2.90
C GLN A 67 2.52 34.66 1.79
N MET A 68 2.00 33.46 1.49
CA MET A 68 2.53 32.60 0.44
C MET A 68 2.21 33.13 -0.96
N PRO A 69 3.16 33.09 -1.92
CA PRO A 69 2.99 33.68 -3.25
C PRO A 69 1.85 33.07 -4.08
N ARG A 70 1.56 31.77 -3.91
CA ARG A 70 0.51 31.05 -4.67
C ARG A 70 -0.78 30.76 -3.87
N LYS A 71 -1.05 31.50 -2.79
CA LYS A 71 -2.25 31.31 -1.94
C LYS A 71 -2.52 29.84 -1.58
N ARG A 72 -1.50 29.14 -1.09
CA ARG A 72 -1.62 27.75 -0.59
C ARG A 72 -2.53 27.71 0.64
N SER A 73 -3.20 26.59 0.88
CA SER A 73 -4.02 26.45 2.08
C SER A 73 -3.14 26.34 3.35
N PRO A 74 -3.64 26.75 4.52
CA PRO A 74 -2.93 26.58 5.79
C PRO A 74 -2.56 25.12 6.08
N VAL A 75 -3.43 24.19 5.68
CA VAL A 75 -3.21 22.74 5.82
C VAL A 75 -2.07 22.28 4.93
N GLN A 76 -2.05 22.72 3.66
CA GLN A 76 -0.96 22.40 2.73
C GLN A 76 0.38 22.92 3.25
N CYS A 77 0.43 24.15 3.76
CA CYS A 77 1.64 24.75 4.33
C CYS A 77 2.16 23.94 5.52
N ARG A 78 1.28 23.63 6.48
CA ARG A 78 1.63 22.82 7.66
C ARG A 78 2.15 21.44 7.27
N ASP A 79 1.44 20.76 6.38
CA ASP A 79 1.79 19.39 6.00
C ASP A 79 3.11 19.37 5.22
N ARG A 80 3.33 20.35 4.32
CA ARG A 80 4.61 20.52 3.62
C ARG A 80 5.76 20.76 4.60
N TRP A 81 5.57 21.67 5.57
CA TRP A 81 6.58 21.95 6.58
C TRP A 81 6.93 20.70 7.38
N ARG A 82 5.94 20.06 8.02
CA ARG A 82 6.15 18.90 8.90
C ARG A 82 6.73 17.70 8.18
N ASP A 83 6.35 17.48 6.91
CA ASP A 83 6.72 16.25 6.21
C ASP A 83 8.00 16.42 5.38
N HIS A 84 8.40 17.66 5.03
CA HIS A 84 9.48 17.93 4.06
C HIS A 84 10.49 19.03 4.40
N LEU A 85 10.16 20.03 5.24
CA LEU A 85 11.04 21.21 5.42
C LEU A 85 11.55 21.39 6.85
N ALA A 86 10.84 20.86 7.84
CA ALA A 86 11.23 21.02 9.23
C ALA A 86 12.61 20.37 9.48
N ARG A 87 13.47 21.06 10.24
CA ARG A 87 14.89 20.68 10.44
C ARG A 87 15.07 19.30 11.07
N ASP A 88 14.07 18.81 11.78
CA ASP A 88 14.04 17.50 12.42
C ASP A 88 13.74 16.36 11.44
N VAL A 89 13.29 16.67 10.22
CA VAL A 89 12.96 15.68 9.20
C VAL A 89 14.22 15.25 8.45
N PHE A 90 14.62 13.99 8.61
CA PHE A 90 15.75 13.42 7.87
C PHE A 90 15.34 12.93 6.48
N HIS A 91 16.07 13.38 5.45
CA HIS A 91 15.75 13.13 4.03
C HIS A 91 16.62 12.10 3.31
N ARG A 92 17.62 11.48 3.97
CA ARG A 92 18.52 10.52 3.30
C ARG A 92 17.75 9.30 2.74
N PRO A 93 18.26 8.60 1.72
CA PRO A 93 17.67 7.34 1.27
C PRO A 93 17.50 6.32 2.41
N TYR A 94 16.48 5.47 2.32
CA TYR A 94 16.32 4.34 3.25
C TYR A 94 17.42 3.31 3.02
N THR A 95 18.10 2.91 4.09
CA THR A 95 19.09 1.82 4.07
C THR A 95 18.44 0.51 4.50
N ALA A 96 19.08 -0.62 4.22
CA ALA A 96 18.60 -1.93 4.70
C ALA A 96 18.46 -1.96 6.23
N ALA A 97 19.39 -1.33 6.96
CA ALA A 97 19.30 -1.18 8.41
C ALA A 97 18.07 -0.38 8.87
N ASP A 98 17.65 0.64 8.10
CA ASP A 98 16.41 1.37 8.41
C ASP A 98 15.19 0.48 8.28
N ASP A 99 15.17 -0.38 7.25
CA ASP A 99 14.05 -1.28 6.96
C ASP A 99 13.96 -2.41 7.99
N ASP A 100 15.10 -2.93 8.44
CA ASP A 100 15.17 -3.94 9.50
C ASP A 100 14.67 -3.36 10.84
N GLU A 101 15.10 -2.15 11.21
CA GLU A 101 14.63 -1.47 12.43
C GLU A 101 13.14 -1.11 12.35
N LEU A 102 12.69 -0.62 11.19
CA LEU A 102 11.27 -0.36 10.93
C LEU A 102 10.43 -1.64 11.09
N THR A 103 10.89 -2.74 10.50
CA THR A 103 10.23 -4.06 10.58
C THR A 103 10.14 -4.52 12.03
N ARG A 104 11.24 -4.44 12.78
CA ARG A 104 11.30 -4.80 14.20
C ARG A 104 10.33 -3.97 15.06
N LEU A 105 10.22 -2.67 14.79
CA LEU A 105 9.33 -1.77 15.52
C LEU A 105 7.86 -2.00 15.19
N VAL A 106 7.52 -2.20 13.92
CA VAL A 106 6.14 -2.42 13.48
C VAL A 106 5.60 -3.77 13.95
N LEU A 107 6.42 -4.84 13.85
CA LEU A 107 6.05 -6.19 14.25
C LEU A 107 6.17 -6.45 15.76
N ARG A 108 6.58 -5.45 16.55
CA ARG A 108 6.68 -5.59 18.01
C ARG A 108 5.33 -6.04 18.59
N PRO A 109 5.31 -7.08 19.43
CA PRO A 109 4.11 -7.49 20.16
C PRO A 109 3.51 -6.32 20.95
N GLY A 110 2.18 -6.18 20.94
CA GLY A 110 1.49 -5.10 21.66
C GLY A 110 1.35 -3.77 20.89
N GLY A 111 1.15 -3.82 19.57
CA GLY A 111 0.66 -2.66 18.81
C GLY A 111 1.74 -1.69 18.32
N GLY A 112 2.85 -2.20 17.76
CA GLY A 112 3.83 -1.36 17.06
C GLY A 112 3.22 -0.60 15.88
N GLY A 113 2.44 -1.29 15.04
CA GLY A 113 1.93 -0.80 13.75
C GLY A 113 1.02 0.44 13.75
N ASP A 114 0.48 0.87 14.90
CA ASP A 114 -0.36 2.08 14.97
C ASP A 114 0.38 3.31 15.52
N ARG A 115 1.55 3.09 16.14
CA ARG A 115 2.32 4.15 16.81
C ARG A 115 3.36 4.80 15.89
N TRP A 116 2.92 5.22 14.70
CA TRP A 116 3.81 5.81 13.68
C TRP A 116 4.63 7.00 14.16
N LYS A 117 4.12 7.79 15.11
CA LYS A 117 4.88 8.90 15.72
C LYS A 117 6.05 8.43 16.59
N ASP A 118 5.91 7.29 17.24
CA ASP A 118 6.96 6.72 18.10
C ASP A 118 7.98 5.98 17.25
N ILE A 119 7.50 5.21 16.25
CA ILE A 119 8.36 4.57 15.25
C ILE A 119 9.18 5.63 14.50
N SER A 120 8.56 6.73 14.07
CA SER A 120 9.21 7.87 13.41
C SER A 120 10.37 8.44 14.23
N ARG A 121 10.19 8.58 15.53
CA ARG A 121 11.25 9.07 16.44
C ARG A 121 12.39 8.08 16.59
N ALA A 122 12.09 6.78 16.60
CA ALA A 122 13.11 5.74 16.68
C ALA A 122 13.86 5.54 15.35
N VAL A 123 13.16 5.60 14.22
CA VAL A 123 13.72 5.44 12.87
C VAL A 123 14.21 6.79 12.35
N HIS A 124 15.36 7.23 12.87
CA HIS A 124 16.14 8.36 12.35
C HIS A 124 15.38 9.70 12.29
N GLY A 125 14.34 9.94 13.09
CA GLY A 125 13.61 11.22 13.07
C GLY A 125 12.87 11.53 11.76
N ARG A 126 12.60 10.52 10.92
CA ARG A 126 11.84 10.74 9.68
C ARG A 126 10.38 11.07 9.98
N SER A 127 9.67 11.77 9.09
CA SER A 127 8.24 12.03 9.31
C SER A 127 7.43 10.73 9.40
N SER A 128 6.41 10.69 10.25
CA SER A 128 5.51 9.53 10.40
C SER A 128 4.88 9.09 9.09
N ARG A 129 4.62 10.05 8.18
CA ARG A 129 4.14 9.80 6.82
C ARG A 129 5.18 9.06 5.97
N SER A 130 6.44 9.48 6.03
CA SER A 130 7.55 8.84 5.32
C SER A 130 7.72 7.38 5.78
N VAL A 131 7.75 7.16 7.09
CA VAL A 131 7.89 5.82 7.68
C VAL A 131 6.73 4.90 7.32
N LYS A 132 5.49 5.40 7.39
CA LYS A 132 4.31 4.63 6.99
C LYS A 132 4.34 4.28 5.50
N ARG A 133 4.75 5.21 4.63
CA ARG A 133 4.94 4.94 3.20
C ARG A 133 6.00 3.86 3.00
N ARG A 134 7.15 3.97 3.67
CA ARG A 134 8.22 2.97 3.57
C ARG A 134 7.74 1.59 3.99
N TRP A 135 6.99 1.49 5.09
CA TRP A 135 6.37 0.24 5.51
C TRP A 135 5.43 -0.35 4.44
N MET A 136 4.65 0.47 3.74
CA MET A 136 3.81 0.01 2.64
C MET A 136 4.63 -0.51 1.45
N GLU A 137 5.80 0.07 1.18
CA GLU A 137 6.73 -0.42 0.16
C GLU A 137 7.34 -1.77 0.56
N ILE A 138 8.00 -1.85 1.73
CA ILE A 138 8.70 -3.06 2.18
C ILE A 138 7.72 -4.20 2.54
N GLY A 139 6.55 -3.88 3.09
CA GLY A 139 5.49 -4.83 3.46
C GLY A 139 4.87 -5.56 2.26
N THR A 140 5.08 -5.04 1.04
CA THR A 140 4.69 -5.70 -0.20
C THR A 140 5.82 -6.46 -0.88
N SER A 141 7.07 -6.30 -0.42
CA SER A 141 8.24 -6.95 -1.00
C SER A 141 8.24 -8.45 -0.72
N ASP A 142 8.51 -9.25 -1.75
CA ASP A 142 8.64 -10.71 -1.63
C ASP A 142 9.72 -11.07 -0.60
N GLU A 143 10.81 -10.31 -0.54
CA GLU A 143 11.89 -10.52 0.42
C GLU A 143 11.40 -10.47 1.87
N LEU A 144 10.60 -9.45 2.23
CA LEU A 144 10.05 -9.37 3.58
C LEU A 144 9.05 -10.50 3.83
N LEU A 145 8.22 -10.85 2.84
CA LEU A 145 7.28 -11.96 2.96
C LEU A 145 7.99 -13.29 3.17
N ARG A 146 9.12 -13.52 2.50
CA ARG A 146 9.98 -14.70 2.67
C ARG A 146 10.61 -14.72 4.06
N LYS A 147 11.16 -13.59 4.53
CA LYS A 147 11.72 -13.46 5.89
C LYS A 147 10.69 -13.73 6.99
N LEU A 148 9.43 -13.34 6.76
CA LEU A 148 8.34 -13.52 7.72
C LEU A 148 7.58 -14.83 7.54
N ALA A 149 7.84 -15.59 6.48
CA ALA A 149 7.20 -16.88 6.29
C ALA A 149 7.68 -17.83 7.41
N PRO A 150 6.76 -18.54 8.09
CA PRO A 150 7.17 -19.57 9.02
C PRO A 150 8.02 -20.60 8.26
N PRO A 151 9.08 -21.16 8.88
CA PRO A 151 9.83 -22.23 8.25
C PRO A 151 8.85 -23.33 7.83
N VAL A 152 8.98 -23.81 6.59
CA VAL A 152 8.28 -25.02 6.16
C VAL A 152 8.86 -26.12 7.02
N ILE A 153 8.20 -26.42 8.13
CA ILE A 153 8.44 -27.67 8.84
C ILE A 153 8.01 -28.75 7.85
N ASP A 154 8.98 -29.50 7.32
CA ASP A 154 8.68 -30.74 6.62
C ASP A 154 8.04 -31.67 7.64
N ALA A 155 6.71 -31.55 7.77
CA ALA A 155 5.89 -32.48 8.51
C ALA A 155 5.85 -33.78 7.71
N VAL A 156 6.97 -34.49 7.73
CA VAL A 156 7.02 -35.91 7.42
C VAL A 156 6.18 -36.61 8.48
N SER A 157 5.19 -37.38 8.02
CA SER A 157 4.29 -38.25 8.79
C SER A 157 3.09 -37.58 9.49
N GLY A 158 1.94 -37.60 8.82
CA GLY A 158 0.63 -37.48 9.47
C GLY A 158 -0.48 -37.06 8.52
N HIS A 159 -1.39 -37.98 8.20
CA HIS A 159 -2.58 -37.76 7.38
C HIS A 159 -3.38 -36.52 7.83
N GLY A 160 -3.71 -35.61 6.89
CA GLY A 160 -4.66 -34.51 7.16
C GLY A 160 -4.43 -33.28 6.29
N GLY A 161 -5.05 -33.24 5.11
CA GLY A 161 -4.95 -32.14 4.16
C GLY A 161 -5.48 -30.82 4.71
N GLY A 162 -4.64 -29.79 4.69
CA GLY A 162 -5.04 -28.41 4.98
C GLY A 162 -3.95 -27.44 4.58
N ARG A 163 -3.98 -26.93 3.34
CA ARG A 163 -3.06 -25.87 2.89
C ARG A 163 -3.35 -24.61 3.71
N ARG A 164 -2.58 -24.35 4.76
CA ARG A 164 -2.63 -23.06 5.47
C ARG A 164 -2.22 -21.96 4.51
N ARG A 165 -3.21 -21.18 4.03
CA ARG A 165 -3.01 -19.98 3.22
C ARG A 165 -2.23 -18.97 4.07
N LEU A 166 -0.97 -18.72 3.71
CA LEU A 166 -0.18 -17.64 4.31
C LEU A 166 -0.93 -16.32 4.10
N MET A 167 -1.41 -15.73 5.19
CA MET A 167 -2.00 -14.39 5.18
C MET A 167 -0.91 -13.39 4.85
N ARG A 168 -1.14 -12.56 3.83
CA ARG A 168 -0.26 -11.42 3.55
C ARG A 168 -0.30 -10.47 4.75
N PRO A 169 0.82 -9.82 5.15
CA PRO A 169 0.86 -8.86 6.27
C PRO A 169 -0.17 -7.73 6.13
N ASN A 170 -0.58 -7.37 4.91
CA ASN A 170 -1.64 -6.39 4.69
C ASN A 170 -3.06 -6.92 5.00
N GLN A 171 -3.25 -8.25 5.05
CA GLN A 171 -4.53 -8.88 5.41
C GLN A 171 -4.63 -9.16 6.91
N ALA A 172 -3.52 -9.35 7.62
CA ALA A 172 -3.53 -9.61 9.07
C ALA A 172 -4.00 -8.40 9.91
N PHE A 173 -3.89 -7.17 9.37
CA PHE A 173 -4.16 -5.93 10.12
C PHE A 173 -5.27 -5.06 9.51
N GLY A 174 -6.13 -5.60 8.64
CA GLY A 174 -7.34 -4.89 8.20
C GLY A 174 -7.12 -3.68 7.28
N TRP A 175 -5.96 -3.55 6.64
CA TRP A 175 -5.69 -2.44 5.73
C TRP A 175 -6.36 -2.69 4.37
N ARG A 176 -7.51 -2.06 4.11
CA ARG A 176 -8.06 -1.95 2.75
C ARG A 176 -7.19 -0.97 1.96
N ARG A 177 -6.77 -1.34 0.74
CA ARG A 177 -6.30 -0.37 -0.25
C ARG A 177 -7.42 0.64 -0.45
N CYS A 178 -7.16 1.91 -0.12
CA CYS A 178 -7.96 3.00 -0.67
C CYS A 178 -7.73 3.09 -2.18
#